data_AF-A0A6P6SLC0-F1
#
_entry.id   AF-A0A6P6SLC0-F1
#
_cell.length_a   1.000
_cell.length_b   1.000
_cell.length_c   1.000
_cell.angle_alpha   90.00
_cell.angle_beta   90.00
_cell.angle_gamma   90.00
#
_symmetry.space_group_name_H-M   'P 1'
#
loop_
_entity.id
_entity.type
_entity.pdbx_description
1 polymer ?
#
loop_
_entity_poly.entity_id
_entity_poly.type
_entity_poly.pdbx_seq_one_letter_code
_entity_poly.pdbx_strand_id
1 'polypeptide(L)'
;MHRKILNSRSLFSNSGRRIRYPNIKGIIMKLEGEYRPDRHIEIDTDDEENRAERFSKEEEEGDDDDDDEPDLAAAPPLVNSSSSSVGSHSSGWPQSYRQSMDMYTSVTPSSYSFLRGSSPPTSANKRPQITVRESSFTRPLISPTIFDKEEVTCSQHFKKLPVASGSRLSIEELPTPKQCSYVQTILHAINALCGIGILSTPYAVKEGGWLSLILLLIFGVITCYTGILLKRCLESSPELETYPDIGQAAFGMIGRICIAIVLYLELYSSCVEYLIMMSDNMASMFPHAHLDFAGIHMDSYQLCAIVSTLVILPTVWLRNLSSLSYISVGGVIMLVVVVICLLWVGVINEVGFHPGGRVFDLAKLPLTIGLYSFCYGSHSVFPDIYSSMKEPSQFPSILVISFSTAFFLYTGVAICGFSMFGDAVKPQFTLNLPTTFTASGVAALVVVLTPVSKYALTLIPVAFGLEDLLPSSRLRSYGVSMLIRTMLVGSTLAIALTVPYFGSVMALIGSLLVMLVSLILPCACYIRISGGKLTNLQIAVCTVIMVVGLLCSIVGTYSAITNLQS
;
A
#
# COMPACT_ATOMS: atom_id res chain seq x y z
N MET A 1 5.62 -35.36 45.17
CA MET A 1 6.63 -35.77 46.17
C MET A 1 7.98 -35.27 45.69
N HIS A 2 8.80 -34.56 46.49
CA HIS A 2 9.71 -35.06 47.55
C HIS A 2 10.82 -35.99 47.00
N ARG A 3 12.11 -35.89 47.40
CA ARG A 3 12.78 -34.91 48.31
C ARG A 3 14.32 -34.93 48.12
N LYS A 4 14.97 -33.88 48.64
CA LYS A 4 16.39 -33.68 49.02
C LYS A 4 17.31 -34.93 49.16
N ILE A 5 18.52 -34.84 48.60
CA ILE A 5 19.82 -35.35 49.14
C ILE A 5 20.91 -34.35 48.68
N LEU A 6 21.76 -33.66 49.46
CA LEU A 6 21.95 -33.45 50.92
C LEU A 6 23.18 -34.12 51.62
N ASN A 7 24.38 -33.59 51.33
CA ASN A 7 25.60 -33.50 52.17
C ASN A 7 26.43 -34.74 52.59
N SER A 8 27.71 -34.70 52.23
CA SER A 8 28.86 -34.55 53.17
C SER A 8 29.97 -33.75 52.44
N ARG A 9 30.66 -32.74 53.00
CA ARG A 9 31.58 -32.67 54.17
C ARG A 9 32.78 -33.63 54.06
N SER A 10 34.03 -33.20 54.21
CA SER A 10 34.61 -31.89 54.59
C SER A 10 36.14 -31.88 54.33
N LEU A 11 36.84 -30.74 54.52
CA LEU A 11 38.13 -30.59 55.25
C LEU A 11 38.69 -29.15 55.13
N PHE A 12 39.22 -28.59 56.24
CA PHE A 12 40.06 -27.36 56.47
C PHE A 12 39.88 -26.07 55.61
N SER A 13 40.30 -24.88 56.05
CA SER A 13 40.32 -24.18 57.36
C SER A 13 40.78 -22.72 57.12
N ASN A 14 40.38 -21.79 57.99
CA ASN A 14 40.65 -20.34 57.94
C ASN A 14 42.02 -19.88 57.42
N SER A 15 42.01 -18.95 56.46
CA SER A 15 42.92 -17.79 56.45
C SER A 15 42.29 -16.62 55.68
N GLY A 16 42.15 -15.46 56.32
CA GLY A 16 41.47 -14.31 55.73
C GLY A 16 42.42 -13.31 55.09
N ARG A 17 42.17 -12.92 53.83
CA ARG A 17 42.80 -11.75 53.22
C ARG A 17 41.88 -11.11 52.18
N ARG A 18 41.62 -9.80 52.29
CA ARG A 18 40.78 -9.05 51.34
C ARG A 18 41.55 -8.84 50.03
N ILE A 19 40.98 -9.24 48.90
CA ILE A 19 41.46 -8.85 47.56
C ILE A 19 40.61 -7.66 47.09
N ARG A 20 41.27 -6.62 46.56
CA ARG A 20 40.64 -5.36 46.13
C ARG A 20 40.95 -5.17 44.64
N TYR A 21 39.92 -5.08 43.80
CA TYR A 21 40.10 -4.86 42.36
C TYR A 21 40.71 -3.46 42.08
N PRO A 22 41.72 -3.35 41.19
CA PRO A 22 42.29 -2.06 40.79
C PRO A 22 41.38 -1.30 39.80
N ASN A 23 41.54 0.02 39.76
CA ASN A 23 40.68 0.94 39.00
C ASN A 23 41.30 1.29 37.64
N ILE A 24 40.59 0.99 36.54
CA ILE A 24 41.10 1.06 35.16
C ILE A 24 41.25 2.50 34.64
N LYS A 25 40.69 3.52 35.32
CA LYS A 25 40.82 4.94 34.91
C LYS A 25 42.25 5.51 34.90
N GLY A 26 43.26 4.79 35.41
CA GLY A 26 44.63 5.29 35.52
C GLY A 26 45.55 5.08 34.29
N ILE A 27 45.12 4.37 33.24
CA ILE A 27 46.02 3.92 32.16
C ILE A 27 46.01 4.82 30.92
N ILE A 28 44.93 5.56 30.66
CA ILE A 28 44.80 6.42 29.46
C ILE A 28 45.62 7.73 29.59
N MET A 29 45.96 8.14 30.81
CA MET A 29 46.50 9.48 31.11
C MET A 29 48.04 9.54 31.11
N LYS A 30 48.72 8.72 30.28
CA LYS A 30 50.20 8.60 30.32
C LYS A 30 50.90 8.28 28.98
N LEU A 31 50.33 8.71 27.85
CA LEU A 31 50.97 8.68 26.52
C LEU A 31 50.87 10.02 25.77
N GLU A 32 50.73 11.11 26.51
CA GLU A 32 50.68 12.48 25.98
C GLU A 32 51.62 13.33 26.83
N GLY A 33 52.79 13.71 26.28
CA GLY A 33 53.83 14.36 27.06
C GLY A 33 55.26 14.28 26.53
N GLU A 34 55.50 14.64 25.27
CA GLU A 34 56.80 15.21 24.88
C GLU A 34 56.71 16.11 23.63
N TYR A 35 57.70 16.99 23.48
CA TYR A 35 57.91 17.94 22.38
C TYR A 35 56.97 19.15 22.19
N ARG A 36 57.38 20.29 22.77
CA ARG A 36 57.17 21.66 22.26
C ARG A 36 58.49 22.43 22.39
N PRO A 37 58.85 23.28 21.43
CA PRO A 37 59.38 24.61 21.78
C PRO A 37 58.72 25.74 20.99
N ASP A 38 58.76 26.96 21.54
CA ASP A 38 57.92 28.08 21.10
C ASP A 38 58.57 29.02 20.06
N ARG A 39 57.71 29.69 19.26
CA ARG A 39 57.84 31.15 19.01
C ARG A 39 56.55 31.78 18.47
N HIS A 40 56.30 33.03 18.86
CA HIS A 40 55.25 33.91 18.30
C HIS A 40 55.68 34.50 16.96
N ILE A 41 54.71 34.67 16.04
CA ILE A 41 54.53 35.85 15.17
C ILE A 41 53.02 36.08 15.02
N GLU A 42 52.56 37.32 15.16
CA GLU A 42 51.21 37.78 14.81
C GLU A 42 51.22 38.35 13.38
N ILE A 43 50.18 38.07 12.59
CA ILE A 43 49.85 38.82 11.36
C ILE A 43 48.31 38.91 11.26
N ASP A 44 47.79 40.13 11.26
CA ASP A 44 46.40 40.44 10.90
C ASP A 44 46.17 40.33 9.38
N THR A 45 44.92 40.07 8.99
CA THR A 45 44.38 40.43 7.67
C THR A 45 42.92 40.87 7.84
N ASP A 46 42.60 42.05 7.32
CA ASP A 46 41.41 42.84 7.65
C ASP A 46 40.06 42.37 7.06
N ASP A 47 39.02 43.07 7.46
CA ASP A 47 37.65 43.06 6.92
C ASP A 47 37.54 43.68 5.49
N GLU A 48 36.29 43.80 5.02
CA GLU A 48 35.82 44.37 3.74
C GLU A 48 35.98 43.52 2.47
N GLU A 49 34.85 42.98 1.97
CA GLU A 49 34.27 43.60 0.77
C GLU A 49 32.73 43.50 0.70
N ASN A 50 32.10 44.66 0.47
CA ASN A 50 30.79 44.95 -0.15
C ASN A 50 29.52 44.16 0.22
N ARG A 51 28.65 44.86 0.97
CA ARG A 51 27.21 44.60 1.12
C ARG A 51 26.39 45.55 0.22
N ALA A 52 26.32 45.24 -1.08
CA ALA A 52 25.37 45.79 -2.04
C ALA A 52 25.01 44.65 -3.04
N GLU A 53 23.84 44.58 -3.66
CA GLU A 53 22.84 45.62 -3.91
C GLU A 53 21.45 45.26 -3.38
N ARG A 54 20.72 46.26 -2.87
CA ARG A 54 19.24 46.26 -2.86
C ARG A 54 18.72 47.69 -2.72
N PHE A 55 18.65 48.44 -3.82
CA PHE A 55 17.50 49.33 -4.06
C PHE A 55 17.43 49.84 -5.51
N SER A 56 16.25 49.69 -6.09
CA SER A 56 15.70 50.41 -7.25
C SER A 56 14.21 50.08 -7.17
N LYS A 57 13.27 51.02 -7.06
CA LYS A 57 13.24 52.42 -7.52
C LYS A 57 12.42 53.30 -6.55
N GLU A 58 12.57 54.62 -6.71
CA GLU A 58 11.59 55.71 -6.44
C GLU A 58 10.95 55.78 -5.03
N GLU A 59 11.20 56.76 -4.16
CA GLU A 59 11.25 58.26 -4.26
C GLU A 59 9.89 58.96 -4.06
N GLU A 60 9.95 60.20 -3.56
CA GLU A 60 8.95 61.05 -2.85
C GLU A 60 8.96 60.79 -1.32
N GLU A 61 9.57 61.65 -0.49
CA GLU A 61 9.21 63.04 -0.13
C GLU A 61 7.78 63.14 0.43
N GLY A 62 7.49 63.83 1.54
CA GLY A 62 8.28 64.74 2.38
C GLY A 62 7.27 65.59 3.20
N ASP A 63 7.71 66.24 4.28
CA ASP A 63 6.94 67.25 5.05
C ASP A 63 5.65 66.72 5.76
N ASP A 64 5.10 67.29 6.85
CA ASP A 64 5.55 68.38 7.74
C ASP A 64 4.87 68.27 9.14
N ASP A 65 5.21 69.20 10.05
CA ASP A 65 4.46 69.70 11.23
C ASP A 65 4.11 68.79 12.44
N ASP A 66 4.92 68.95 13.50
CA ASP A 66 4.60 69.55 14.83
C ASP A 66 3.62 68.95 15.89
N ASP A 67 4.05 69.25 17.14
CA ASP A 67 3.33 69.52 18.41
C ASP A 67 2.87 68.44 19.45
N ASP A 68 3.17 68.83 20.70
CA ASP A 68 2.61 68.57 22.04
C ASP A 68 2.77 67.24 22.84
N GLU A 69 3.32 67.43 24.05
CA GLU A 69 3.34 66.60 25.27
C GLU A 69 2.07 66.89 26.14
N PRO A 70 1.86 66.30 27.36
CA PRO A 70 2.44 65.12 28.00
C PRO A 70 1.38 64.17 28.66
N ASP A 71 1.86 63.20 29.44
CA ASP A 71 1.22 62.58 30.63
C ASP A 71 -0.20 61.97 30.58
N LEU A 72 -0.29 60.64 30.81
CA LEU A 72 -0.92 60.10 32.03
C LEU A 72 -0.51 58.64 32.32
N ALA A 73 -0.66 58.20 33.58
CA ALA A 73 -0.04 56.96 34.08
C ALA A 73 -1.00 55.76 34.34
N ALA A 74 -0.41 54.57 34.25
CA ALA A 74 -0.73 53.32 34.96
C ALA A 74 -2.03 52.52 34.66
N ALA A 75 -1.90 51.38 33.96
CA ALA A 75 -2.59 50.12 34.25
C ALA A 75 -1.89 48.90 33.58
N PRO A 76 -1.62 47.77 34.28
CA PRO A 76 -0.99 46.59 33.68
C PRO A 76 -1.98 45.45 33.34
N PRO A 77 -1.92 44.85 32.12
CA PRO A 77 -2.70 43.67 31.78
C PRO A 77 -1.90 42.35 31.93
N LEU A 78 -2.26 41.58 32.96
CA LEU A 78 -2.35 40.11 32.99
C LEU A 78 -1.38 39.28 32.11
N VAL A 79 -0.36 38.69 32.75
CA VAL A 79 0.38 37.54 32.20
C VAL A 79 -0.59 36.35 32.06
N ASN A 80 -0.79 35.85 30.85
CA ASN A 80 -1.57 34.65 30.58
C ASN A 80 -0.68 33.59 29.92
N SER A 81 -0.04 32.75 30.74
CA SER A 81 0.98 31.77 30.33
C SER A 81 0.38 30.47 29.78
N SER A 82 -0.27 30.55 28.61
CA SER A 82 -0.69 29.37 27.85
C SER A 82 0.51 28.66 27.21
N SER A 83 0.95 27.56 27.84
CA SER A 83 2.00 26.69 27.28
C SER A 83 1.49 26.00 26.01
N SER A 84 1.86 26.52 24.84
CA SER A 84 1.52 25.94 23.55
C SER A 84 2.32 24.66 23.28
N SER A 85 1.72 23.51 23.59
CA SER A 85 2.18 22.21 23.09
C SER A 85 1.98 22.14 21.58
N VAL A 86 2.95 22.63 20.81
CA VAL A 86 2.93 22.58 19.34
C VAL A 86 3.07 21.12 18.90
N GLY A 87 1.95 20.50 18.56
CA GLY A 87 1.94 19.19 17.90
C GLY A 87 2.56 19.30 16.52
N SER A 88 3.60 18.53 16.26
CA SER A 88 4.36 18.54 15.01
C SER A 88 3.59 17.85 13.89
N HIS A 89 2.68 18.57 13.24
CA HIS A 89 2.09 18.13 11.97
C HIS A 89 3.20 17.89 10.93
N SER A 90 3.34 16.63 10.50
CA SER A 90 4.36 16.20 9.54
C SER A 90 4.06 16.69 8.12
N SER A 91 4.55 17.88 7.78
CA SER A 91 4.33 18.58 6.50
C SER A 91 5.05 17.98 5.28
N GLY A 92 5.34 16.68 5.29
CA GLY A 92 6.08 15.99 4.24
C GLY A 92 5.18 15.29 3.20
N TRP A 93 5.51 15.43 1.90
CA TRP A 93 4.91 14.63 0.83
C TRP A 93 5.32 13.15 0.93
N PRO A 94 4.44 12.18 0.60
CA PRO A 94 3.01 12.34 0.34
C PRO A 94 2.21 12.52 1.64
N GLN A 95 1.12 13.28 1.57
CA GLN A 95 0.23 13.56 2.72
C GLN A 95 -1.04 12.70 2.67
N SER A 96 -1.58 12.49 1.47
CA SER A 96 -2.77 11.70 1.18
C SER A 96 -2.53 10.19 1.08
N TYR A 97 -1.28 9.70 1.20
CA TYR A 97 -0.93 8.28 1.05
C TYR A 97 -1.83 7.38 1.92
N ARG A 98 -1.95 7.69 3.22
CA ARG A 98 -2.80 6.92 4.14
C ARG A 98 -4.25 6.86 3.64
N GLN A 99 -4.85 8.02 3.39
CA GLN A 99 -6.23 8.11 2.89
C GLN A 99 -6.42 7.32 1.59
N SER A 100 -5.42 7.30 0.71
CA SER A 100 -5.45 6.55 -0.54
C SER A 100 -5.35 5.03 -0.36
N MET A 101 -4.67 4.58 0.70
CA MET A 101 -4.42 3.16 0.97
C MET A 101 -5.46 2.56 1.92
N ASP A 102 -6.03 3.36 2.82
CA ASP A 102 -7.34 3.09 3.44
C ASP A 102 -8.41 2.87 2.35
N MET A 103 -8.39 3.65 1.27
CA MET A 103 -9.27 3.45 0.10
C MET A 103 -8.92 2.22 -0.75
N TYR A 104 -7.74 1.62 -0.58
CA TYR A 104 -7.37 0.34 -1.21
C TYR A 104 -7.81 -0.86 -0.34
N THR A 105 -7.73 -0.74 0.99
CA THR A 105 -7.94 -1.85 1.95
C THR A 105 -9.36 -1.93 2.50
N SER A 106 -10.06 -0.82 2.76
CA SER A 106 -11.40 -0.77 3.38
C SER A 106 -12.56 -1.34 2.53
N VAL A 107 -12.24 -1.92 1.37
CA VAL A 107 -13.13 -2.07 0.22
C VAL A 107 -13.95 -3.38 0.30
N THR A 108 -14.42 -3.77 1.49
CA THR A 108 -15.32 -4.92 1.68
C THR A 108 -16.40 -4.66 2.75
N PRO A 109 -17.69 -4.92 2.48
CA PRO A 109 -18.74 -4.92 3.51
C PRO A 109 -18.53 -6.00 4.58
N SER A 110 -19.18 -5.83 5.73
CA SER A 110 -19.19 -6.81 6.83
C SER A 110 -20.09 -8.01 6.51
N SER A 111 -19.55 -9.01 5.81
CA SER A 111 -20.23 -10.22 5.33
C SER A 111 -20.57 -11.26 6.40
N TYR A 112 -21.22 -10.85 7.49
CA TYR A 112 -21.69 -11.74 8.58
C TYR A 112 -23.19 -12.08 8.54
N SER A 113 -23.96 -11.48 7.64
CA SER A 113 -25.41 -11.73 7.52
C SER A 113 -25.79 -12.90 6.60
N PHE A 114 -24.97 -13.24 5.61
CA PHE A 114 -25.37 -14.11 4.49
C PHE A 114 -25.30 -15.63 4.77
N LEU A 115 -24.70 -16.04 5.90
CA LEU A 115 -24.49 -17.46 6.25
C LEU A 115 -25.29 -17.94 7.48
N ARG A 116 -26.16 -17.10 8.06
CA ARG A 116 -27.08 -17.56 9.12
C ARG A 116 -28.34 -18.14 8.48
N GLY A 117 -28.43 -19.47 8.48
CA GLY A 117 -29.40 -20.23 7.70
C GLY A 117 -30.88 -19.93 7.97
N SER A 118 -31.69 -20.30 6.98
CA SER A 118 -33.15 -20.15 6.95
C SER A 118 -33.87 -20.86 8.11
N SER A 119 -34.71 -20.13 8.84
CA SER A 119 -35.80 -20.69 9.65
C SER A 119 -37.09 -20.73 8.83
N PRO A 120 -37.89 -21.82 8.86
CA PRO A 120 -39.11 -21.94 8.07
C PRO A 120 -40.25 -21.09 8.65
N PRO A 121 -41.12 -20.48 7.82
CA PRO A 121 -42.27 -19.70 8.29
C PRO A 121 -43.46 -20.60 8.67
N THR A 122 -43.82 -20.65 9.95
CA THR A 122 -45.09 -21.24 10.39
C THR A 122 -46.26 -20.32 10.08
N SER A 123 -47.27 -20.83 9.37
CA SER A 123 -48.47 -20.09 8.96
C SER A 123 -49.43 -19.79 10.12
N ALA A 124 -50.02 -18.59 10.13
CA ALA A 124 -51.23 -18.27 10.88
C ALA A 124 -52.12 -17.28 10.10
N ASN A 125 -53.36 -17.68 9.81
CA ASN A 125 -54.34 -16.88 9.07
C ASN A 125 -54.92 -15.71 9.86
N LYS A 126 -55.14 -14.55 9.22
CA LYS A 126 -56.52 -14.05 8.93
C LYS A 126 -56.57 -12.87 7.95
N ARG A 127 -57.78 -12.64 7.41
CA ARG A 127 -58.14 -11.87 6.19
C ARG A 127 -58.12 -10.32 6.37
N PRO A 128 -58.19 -9.55 5.26
CA PRO A 128 -57.98 -8.10 5.23
C PRO A 128 -59.28 -7.28 5.17
N GLN A 129 -59.15 -5.95 5.12
CA GLN A 129 -60.05 -5.11 4.33
C GLN A 129 -59.33 -3.92 3.69
N ILE A 130 -60.01 -3.25 2.74
CA ILE A 130 -59.46 -2.24 1.82
C ILE A 130 -60.26 -0.94 1.97
N THR A 131 -59.58 0.20 2.05
CA THR A 131 -60.15 1.49 1.62
C THR A 131 -59.08 2.48 1.18
N VAL A 132 -59.38 3.22 0.11
CA VAL A 132 -58.60 4.34 -0.43
C VAL A 132 -59.44 5.61 -0.26
N ARG A 133 -58.85 6.73 0.16
CA ARG A 133 -59.12 8.10 -0.37
C ARG A 133 -58.19 9.15 0.24
N GLU A 134 -57.96 10.24 -0.50
CA GLU A 134 -57.11 11.38 -0.13
C GLU A 134 -57.87 12.56 0.51
N SER A 135 -57.08 13.57 0.92
CA SER A 135 -57.35 15.02 0.95
C SER A 135 -57.83 15.71 2.25
N SER A 136 -56.94 16.57 2.76
CA SER A 136 -57.16 17.97 3.19
C SER A 136 -58.22 18.35 4.24
N PHE A 137 -57.81 18.92 5.39
CA PHE A 137 -57.94 20.39 5.66
C PHE A 137 -57.31 20.86 7.00
N THR A 138 -56.89 22.13 7.04
CA THR A 138 -56.66 23.10 8.17
C THR A 138 -56.10 22.73 9.58
N ARG A 139 -55.19 23.62 10.04
CA ARG A 139 -54.80 23.95 11.44
C ARG A 139 -55.87 24.83 12.14
N PRO A 140 -55.67 25.35 13.39
CA PRO A 140 -55.09 24.82 14.64
C PRO A 140 -56.07 24.98 15.85
N LEU A 141 -55.64 24.69 17.10
CA LEU A 141 -55.68 25.63 18.27
C LEU A 141 -55.37 24.96 19.64
N ILE A 142 -54.68 25.72 20.51
CA ILE A 142 -54.65 25.69 21.99
C ILE A 142 -54.13 24.44 22.74
N SER A 143 -53.35 24.69 23.80
CA SER A 143 -53.03 23.77 24.90
C SER A 143 -53.08 24.52 26.23
N PRO A 144 -53.42 23.87 27.36
CA PRO A 144 -53.25 24.43 28.70
C PRO A 144 -52.04 23.84 29.46
N THR A 145 -51.07 24.73 29.75
CA THR A 145 -50.55 25.07 31.11
C THR A 145 -51.02 24.27 32.34
N ILE A 146 -50.24 24.06 33.43
CA ILE A 146 -48.81 24.32 33.79
C ILE A 146 -48.30 23.04 34.54
N PHE A 147 -47.21 22.88 35.33
CA PHE A 147 -46.18 23.68 36.06
C PHE A 147 -44.85 22.85 36.01
N ASP A 148 -43.72 23.11 36.69
CA ASP A 148 -43.33 24.00 37.81
C ASP A 148 -41.83 24.39 37.68
N LYS A 149 -41.48 25.65 38.01
CA LYS A 149 -40.18 26.23 38.48
C LYS A 149 -38.81 25.89 37.80
N GLU A 150 -37.81 26.78 37.80
CA GLU A 150 -37.66 28.14 38.38
C GLU A 150 -36.78 29.03 37.48
N GLU A 151 -36.70 30.34 37.76
CA GLU A 151 -36.14 31.36 36.86
C GLU A 151 -34.64 31.66 37.08
N VAL A 152 -33.96 32.21 36.07
CA VAL A 152 -33.42 33.60 36.07
C VAL A 152 -32.85 33.97 34.69
N THR A 153 -32.94 35.25 34.35
CA THR A 153 -32.85 35.78 32.98
C THR A 153 -31.63 36.69 32.77
N CYS A 154 -30.92 36.53 31.64
CA CYS A 154 -30.56 37.69 30.82
C CYS A 154 -30.32 37.31 29.35
N SER A 155 -30.66 38.20 28.43
CA SER A 155 -30.50 38.03 26.99
C SER A 155 -29.93 39.32 26.38
N GLN A 156 -28.97 39.19 25.47
CA GLN A 156 -28.63 40.26 24.54
C GLN A 156 -28.58 39.70 23.11
N HIS A 157 -29.38 40.30 22.23
CA HIS A 157 -29.73 39.76 20.93
C HIS A 157 -29.24 40.71 19.82
N PHE A 158 -27.98 40.58 19.41
CA PHE A 158 -27.43 41.32 18.27
C PHE A 158 -27.68 40.57 16.95
N LYS A 159 -28.72 40.98 16.22
CA LYS A 159 -28.90 40.58 14.81
C LYS A 159 -27.86 41.27 13.94
N LYS A 160 -27.15 40.51 13.10
CA LYS A 160 -26.49 41.01 11.88
C LYS A 160 -26.98 40.21 10.67
N LEU A 161 -27.04 40.88 9.52
CA LEU A 161 -27.46 40.31 8.24
C LEU A 161 -26.47 39.22 7.75
N PRO A 162 -26.92 38.29 6.89
CA PRO A 162 -26.04 37.27 6.33
C PRO A 162 -25.05 37.89 5.34
N VAL A 163 -23.75 37.87 5.68
CA VAL A 163 -22.68 38.17 4.74
C VAL A 163 -22.39 36.91 3.91
N ALA A 164 -22.65 36.99 2.60
CA ALA A 164 -22.38 35.88 1.68
C ALA A 164 -20.90 35.87 1.26
N SER A 165 -20.12 34.91 1.77
CA SER A 165 -18.82 34.50 1.18
C SER A 165 -18.32 33.19 1.77
N GLY A 166 -17.58 32.42 0.95
CA GLY A 166 -16.83 31.26 1.42
C GLY A 166 -17.65 29.99 1.62
N SER A 167 -18.07 29.35 0.54
CA SER A 167 -18.49 27.94 0.55
C SER A 167 -17.29 27.05 0.92
N ARG A 168 -17.06 26.86 2.22
CA ARG A 168 -16.25 25.75 2.73
C ARG A 168 -16.94 24.46 2.29
N LEU A 169 -16.43 23.86 1.21
CA LEU A 169 -16.91 22.58 0.73
C LEU A 169 -16.56 21.52 1.77
N SER A 170 -17.50 21.24 2.66
CA SER A 170 -17.42 20.13 3.60
C SER A 170 -17.41 18.84 2.79
N ILE A 171 -16.21 18.31 2.56
CA ILE A 171 -16.03 16.90 2.25
C ILE A 171 -16.74 16.14 3.38
N GLU A 172 -17.66 15.26 3.00
CA GLU A 172 -18.43 14.44 3.94
C GLU A 172 -17.45 13.72 4.87
N GLU A 173 -17.58 13.94 6.19
CA GLU A 173 -16.65 13.34 7.16
C GLU A 173 -16.68 11.83 7.01
N LEU A 174 -15.51 11.26 6.68
CA LEU A 174 -15.38 9.83 6.40
C LEU A 174 -15.90 9.06 7.63
N PRO A 175 -16.83 8.09 7.47
CA PRO A 175 -17.25 7.24 8.56
C PRO A 175 -16.00 6.62 9.20
N THR A 176 -15.86 6.77 10.52
CA THR A 176 -14.65 6.33 11.24
C THR A 176 -14.32 4.88 10.85
N PRO A 177 -13.06 4.59 10.47
CA PRO A 177 -12.72 3.32 9.84
C PRO A 177 -13.08 2.16 10.77
N LYS A 178 -14.08 1.39 10.36
CA LYS A 178 -14.61 0.27 11.15
C LYS A 178 -13.53 -0.79 11.23
N GLN A 179 -12.87 -0.87 12.38
CA GLN A 179 -11.81 -1.82 12.69
C GLN A 179 -12.14 -3.21 12.17
N CYS A 180 -11.28 -3.74 11.29
CA CYS A 180 -11.53 -5.01 10.62
C CYS A 180 -11.43 -6.17 11.61
N SER A 181 -12.37 -7.12 11.48
CA SER A 181 -12.29 -8.39 12.22
C SER A 181 -11.20 -9.29 11.64
N TYR A 182 -10.67 -10.21 12.47
CA TYR A 182 -9.60 -11.15 12.11
C TYR A 182 -9.84 -11.86 10.77
N VAL A 183 -11.06 -12.38 10.55
CA VAL A 183 -11.44 -13.08 9.30
C VAL A 183 -11.48 -12.13 8.09
N GLN A 184 -11.99 -10.91 8.24
CA GLN A 184 -11.96 -9.92 7.15
C GLN A 184 -10.53 -9.54 6.79
N THR A 185 -9.68 -9.33 7.79
CA THR A 185 -8.28 -8.95 7.59
C THR A 185 -7.46 -10.08 6.94
N ILE A 186 -7.76 -11.36 7.25
CA ILE A 186 -7.22 -12.52 6.51
C ILE A 186 -7.69 -12.49 5.05
N LEU A 187 -8.97 -12.26 4.79
CA LEU A 187 -9.48 -12.16 3.41
C LEU A 187 -8.89 -10.96 2.65
N HIS A 188 -8.58 -9.84 3.33
CA HIS A 188 -7.87 -8.70 2.75
C HIS A 188 -6.42 -9.06 2.39
N ALA A 189 -5.68 -9.64 3.32
CA ALA A 189 -4.30 -10.06 3.09
C ALA A 189 -4.20 -11.12 1.98
N ILE A 190 -5.16 -12.06 1.90
CA ILE A 190 -5.27 -13.01 0.78
C ILE A 190 -5.62 -12.30 -0.53
N ASN A 191 -6.52 -11.30 -0.54
CA ASN A 191 -6.89 -10.54 -1.75
C ASN A 191 -5.76 -9.62 -2.27
N ALA A 192 -4.87 -9.17 -1.37
CA ALA A 192 -3.67 -8.42 -1.71
C ALA A 192 -2.59 -9.35 -2.29
N LEU A 193 -2.29 -10.44 -1.58
CA LEU A 193 -1.29 -11.44 -2.00
C LEU A 193 -1.69 -12.12 -3.30
N CYS A 194 -2.88 -12.71 -3.36
CA CYS A 194 -3.38 -13.48 -4.50
C CYS A 194 -3.94 -12.55 -5.59
N GLY A 195 -3.06 -11.74 -6.15
CA GLY A 195 -3.33 -10.94 -7.35
C GLY A 195 -3.21 -11.75 -8.65
N ILE A 196 -3.04 -11.01 -9.75
CA ILE A 196 -2.97 -11.56 -11.12
C ILE A 196 -1.74 -12.45 -11.39
N GLY A 197 -0.74 -12.43 -10.50
CA GLY A 197 0.38 -13.36 -10.52
C GLY A 197 -0.03 -14.84 -10.48
N ILE A 198 -1.25 -15.18 -10.04
CA ILE A 198 -1.77 -16.54 -10.13
C ILE A 198 -1.84 -17.06 -11.58
N LEU A 199 -2.01 -16.18 -12.57
CA LEU A 199 -2.13 -16.57 -13.98
C LEU A 199 -0.80 -17.00 -14.60
N SER A 200 0.32 -16.52 -14.05
CA SER A 200 1.67 -16.83 -14.51
C SER A 200 2.38 -17.91 -13.70
N THR A 201 1.84 -18.41 -12.58
CA THR A 201 2.53 -19.46 -11.82
C THR A 201 2.79 -20.77 -12.60
N PRO A 202 1.94 -21.20 -13.56
CA PRO A 202 2.27 -22.31 -14.45
C PRO A 202 3.39 -21.95 -15.44
N TYR A 203 3.42 -20.69 -15.91
CA TYR A 203 4.45 -20.19 -16.82
C TYR A 203 5.82 -20.10 -16.12
N ALA A 204 5.83 -19.69 -14.85
CA ALA A 204 7.03 -19.68 -14.02
C ALA A 204 7.62 -21.10 -13.79
N VAL A 205 6.78 -22.15 -13.78
CA VAL A 205 7.25 -23.56 -13.79
C VAL A 205 7.73 -23.99 -15.17
N LYS A 206 7.06 -23.60 -16.26
CA LYS A 206 7.57 -23.85 -17.63
C LYS A 206 8.97 -23.28 -17.81
N GLU A 207 9.17 -22.02 -17.46
CA GLU A 207 10.44 -21.34 -17.71
C GLU A 207 11.53 -21.74 -16.70
N GLY A 208 11.19 -22.10 -15.45
CA GLY A 208 12.17 -22.48 -14.42
C GLY A 208 12.38 -23.99 -14.20
N GLY A 209 11.51 -24.83 -14.77
CA GLY A 209 11.38 -26.26 -14.47
C GLY A 209 10.76 -26.56 -13.09
N TRP A 210 10.38 -27.82 -12.86
CA TRP A 210 9.66 -28.27 -11.64
C TRP A 210 10.30 -27.87 -10.30
N LEU A 211 11.63 -27.84 -10.19
CA LEU A 211 12.33 -27.42 -8.97
C LEU A 211 12.17 -25.92 -8.66
N SER A 212 11.67 -25.10 -9.58
CA SER A 212 11.42 -23.68 -9.33
C SER A 212 10.35 -23.43 -8.27
N LEU A 213 9.46 -24.39 -8.00
CA LEU A 213 8.49 -24.34 -6.89
C LEU A 213 9.16 -24.19 -5.51
N ILE A 214 10.44 -24.58 -5.38
CA ILE A 214 11.25 -24.33 -4.18
C ILE A 214 11.55 -22.83 -4.04
N LEU A 215 11.76 -22.10 -5.14
CA LEU A 215 11.94 -20.64 -5.14
C LEU A 215 10.64 -19.93 -4.71
N LEU A 216 9.47 -20.38 -5.19
CA LEU A 216 8.17 -19.88 -4.74
C LEU A 216 8.04 -20.01 -3.21
N LEU A 217 8.38 -21.17 -2.64
CA LEU A 217 8.37 -21.37 -1.18
C LEU A 217 9.38 -20.45 -0.47
N ILE A 218 10.61 -20.34 -0.97
CA ILE A 218 11.66 -19.48 -0.38
C ILE A 218 11.22 -18.02 -0.37
N PHE A 219 10.70 -17.50 -1.49
CA PHE A 219 10.19 -16.13 -1.56
C PHE A 219 9.00 -15.94 -0.61
N GLY A 220 8.03 -16.86 -0.56
CA GLY A 220 6.90 -16.80 0.39
C GLY A 220 7.34 -16.74 1.86
N VAL A 221 8.38 -17.50 2.25
CA VAL A 221 8.93 -17.46 3.62
C VAL A 221 9.66 -16.15 3.91
N ILE A 222 10.51 -15.67 2.98
CA ILE A 222 11.26 -14.41 3.15
C ILE A 222 10.30 -13.20 3.20
N THR A 223 9.32 -13.16 2.31
CA THR A 223 8.33 -12.06 2.23
C THR A 223 7.38 -12.05 3.42
N CYS A 224 6.97 -13.21 3.93
CA CYS A 224 6.24 -13.29 5.22
C CYS A 224 7.09 -12.76 6.38
N TYR A 225 8.40 -13.09 6.43
CA TYR A 225 9.31 -12.58 7.45
C TYR A 225 9.48 -11.05 7.36
N THR A 226 9.66 -10.48 6.16
CA THR A 226 9.81 -9.03 5.99
C THR A 226 8.53 -8.26 6.27
N GLY A 227 7.35 -8.85 6.06
CA GLY A 227 6.08 -8.30 6.54
C GLY A 227 6.01 -8.21 8.07
N ILE A 228 6.57 -9.20 8.79
CA ILE A 228 6.70 -9.17 10.26
C ILE A 228 7.75 -8.11 10.70
N LEU A 229 8.78 -7.84 9.90
CA LEU A 229 9.70 -6.71 10.14
C LEU A 229 8.99 -5.37 9.98
N LEU A 230 8.10 -5.22 8.99
CA LEU A 230 7.33 -4.00 8.78
C LEU A 230 6.43 -3.68 9.98
N LYS A 231 5.75 -4.70 10.55
CA LYS A 231 5.05 -4.58 11.85
C LYS A 231 5.96 -4.02 12.95
N ARG A 232 7.17 -4.57 13.11
CA ARG A 232 8.12 -4.11 14.14
C ARG A 232 8.64 -2.69 13.91
N CYS A 233 8.64 -2.21 12.66
CA CYS A 233 8.97 -0.83 12.35
C CYS A 233 7.83 0.12 12.77
N LEU A 234 6.57 -0.24 12.50
CA LEU A 234 5.40 0.51 12.95
C LEU A 234 5.32 0.55 14.50
N GLU A 235 5.56 -0.57 15.17
CA GLU A 235 5.63 -0.66 16.64
C GLU A 235 6.80 0.13 17.29
N SER A 236 7.66 0.78 16.52
CA SER A 236 8.80 1.56 17.07
C SER A 236 8.43 2.97 17.55
N SER A 237 7.36 3.57 17.02
CA SER A 237 6.82 4.87 17.44
C SER A 237 5.33 4.94 17.09
N PRO A 238 4.46 5.46 17.97
CA PRO A 238 3.02 5.58 17.70
C PRO A 238 2.66 6.58 16.58
N GLU A 239 3.65 7.33 16.07
CA GLU A 239 3.50 8.25 14.94
C GLU A 239 3.63 7.57 13.56
N LEU A 240 3.94 6.27 13.51
CA LEU A 240 4.22 5.54 12.27
C LEU A 240 3.01 4.69 11.87
N GLU A 241 2.32 5.12 10.81
CA GLU A 241 1.09 4.48 10.34
C GLU A 241 1.23 3.94 8.90
N THR A 242 2.01 4.62 8.04
CA THR A 242 2.22 4.24 6.63
C THR A 242 3.67 3.85 6.32
N TYR A 243 3.90 3.20 5.18
CA TYR A 243 5.25 2.83 4.74
C TYR A 243 6.16 4.07 4.52
N PRO A 244 5.72 5.17 3.86
CA PRO A 244 6.52 6.40 3.80
C PRO A 244 6.95 6.95 5.18
N ASP A 245 6.14 6.80 6.24
CA ASP A 245 6.52 7.24 7.59
C ASP A 245 7.67 6.39 8.16
N ILE A 246 7.66 5.06 7.93
CA ILE A 246 8.78 4.16 8.25
C ILE A 246 10.06 4.60 7.51
N GLY A 247 9.93 5.07 6.26
CA GLY A 247 11.01 5.69 5.50
C GLY A 247 11.55 6.95 6.17
N GLN A 248 10.66 7.80 6.68
CA GLN A 248 11.02 9.01 7.42
C GLN A 248 11.76 8.70 8.73
N ALA A 249 11.30 7.71 9.50
CA ALA A 249 11.95 7.30 10.75
C ALA A 249 13.35 6.70 10.53
N ALA A 250 13.57 6.00 9.41
CA ALA A 250 14.86 5.39 9.10
C ALA A 250 15.89 6.38 8.50
N PHE A 251 15.47 7.16 7.49
CA PHE A 251 16.37 7.93 6.62
C PHE A 251 15.94 9.41 6.43
N GLY A 252 15.06 9.92 7.28
CA GLY A 252 14.56 11.29 7.21
C GLY A 252 13.68 11.55 5.97
N MET A 253 13.50 12.82 5.62
CA MET A 253 12.59 13.22 4.53
C MET A 253 12.94 12.58 3.17
N ILE A 254 14.24 12.35 2.90
CA ILE A 254 14.69 11.65 1.69
C ILE A 254 14.16 10.21 1.69
N GLY A 255 14.21 9.51 2.82
CA GLY A 255 13.64 8.17 2.98
C GLY A 255 12.14 8.12 2.69
N ARG A 256 11.37 9.10 3.20
CA ARG A 256 9.92 9.23 2.92
C ARG A 256 9.64 9.32 1.42
N ILE A 257 10.35 10.21 0.74
CA ILE A 257 10.19 10.47 -0.71
C ILE A 257 10.60 9.25 -1.52
N CYS A 258 11.76 8.66 -1.25
CA CYS A 258 12.25 7.49 -1.99
C CYS A 258 11.30 6.28 -1.84
N ILE A 259 10.84 5.99 -0.62
CA ILE A 259 9.89 4.89 -0.39
C ILE A 259 8.55 5.18 -1.09
N ALA A 260 8.00 6.39 -0.96
CA ALA A 260 6.76 6.77 -1.65
C ALA A 260 6.86 6.64 -3.18
N ILE A 261 7.97 7.07 -3.80
CA ILE A 261 8.18 6.94 -5.25
C ILE A 261 8.20 5.47 -5.68
N VAL A 262 8.96 4.60 -5.01
CA VAL A 262 9.04 3.18 -5.39
C VAL A 262 7.69 2.47 -5.22
N LEU A 263 6.93 2.80 -4.17
CA LEU A 263 5.58 2.28 -3.94
C LEU A 263 4.59 2.75 -5.02
N TYR A 264 4.63 4.03 -5.40
CA TYR A 264 3.79 4.53 -6.49
C TYR A 264 4.18 3.94 -7.85
N LEU A 265 5.46 3.62 -8.08
CA LEU A 265 5.89 2.87 -9.27
C LEU A 265 5.37 1.43 -9.25
N GLU A 266 5.44 0.72 -8.11
CA GLU A 266 4.90 -0.65 -7.97
C GLU A 266 3.40 -0.71 -8.31
N LEU A 267 2.62 0.23 -7.75
CA LEU A 267 1.18 0.34 -7.99
C LEU A 267 0.86 0.77 -9.43
N TYR A 268 1.59 1.75 -9.98
CA TYR A 268 1.41 2.20 -11.36
C TYR A 268 1.73 1.10 -12.37
N SER A 269 2.84 0.37 -12.19
CA SER A 269 3.19 -0.76 -13.05
C SER A 269 2.21 -1.92 -12.90
N SER A 270 1.64 -2.13 -11.72
CA SER A 270 0.52 -3.08 -11.54
C SER A 270 -0.72 -2.68 -12.35
N CYS A 271 -0.99 -1.37 -12.51
CA CYS A 271 -2.04 -0.87 -13.42
C CYS A 271 -1.74 -1.15 -14.90
N VAL A 272 -0.48 -1.04 -15.34
CA VAL A 272 -0.08 -1.48 -16.70
C VAL A 272 -0.35 -2.98 -16.87
N GLU A 273 0.07 -3.79 -15.90
CA GLU A 273 -0.09 -5.26 -15.94
C GLU A 273 -1.57 -5.68 -15.99
N TYR A 274 -2.45 -5.05 -15.20
CA TYR A 274 -3.90 -5.24 -15.29
C TYR A 274 -4.46 -4.95 -16.69
N LEU A 275 -3.92 -3.94 -17.39
CA LEU A 275 -4.39 -3.54 -18.71
C LEU A 275 -3.90 -4.51 -19.80
N ILE A 276 -2.63 -4.92 -19.78
CA ILE A 276 -2.10 -5.97 -20.69
C ILE A 276 -2.92 -7.25 -20.50
N MET A 277 -3.16 -7.66 -19.25
CA MET A 277 -3.96 -8.84 -18.91
C MET A 277 -5.38 -8.78 -19.50
N MET A 278 -6.06 -7.64 -19.38
CA MET A 278 -7.40 -7.46 -19.94
C MET A 278 -7.39 -7.54 -21.47
N SER A 279 -6.39 -6.92 -22.09
CA SER A 279 -6.22 -6.82 -23.54
C SER A 279 -5.98 -8.19 -24.16
N ASP A 280 -5.05 -8.97 -23.62
CA ASP A 280 -4.73 -10.34 -24.06
C ASP A 280 -5.96 -11.27 -24.03
N ASN A 281 -6.69 -11.31 -22.91
CA ASN A 281 -7.84 -12.20 -22.77
C ASN A 281 -9.00 -11.76 -23.68
N MET A 282 -9.20 -10.45 -23.86
CA MET A 282 -10.25 -9.94 -24.75
C MET A 282 -9.90 -10.15 -26.23
N ALA A 283 -8.63 -9.97 -26.62
CA ALA A 283 -8.17 -10.32 -27.97
C ALA A 283 -8.31 -11.83 -28.24
N SER A 284 -8.03 -12.68 -27.24
CA SER A 284 -8.28 -14.12 -27.33
C SER A 284 -9.77 -14.51 -27.41
N MET A 285 -10.70 -13.62 -27.04
CA MET A 285 -12.15 -13.78 -27.24
C MET A 285 -12.63 -13.24 -28.59
N PHE A 286 -11.94 -12.22 -29.14
CA PHE A 286 -12.29 -11.55 -30.39
C PHE A 286 -11.13 -11.53 -31.41
N PRO A 287 -10.53 -12.68 -31.77
CA PRO A 287 -9.31 -12.75 -32.60
C PRO A 287 -9.52 -12.35 -34.07
N HIS A 288 -10.74 -12.01 -34.47
CA HIS A 288 -11.08 -11.51 -35.79
C HIS A 288 -11.50 -10.03 -35.77
N ALA A 289 -11.52 -9.38 -34.61
CA ALA A 289 -11.81 -7.96 -34.49
C ALA A 289 -10.57 -7.14 -34.88
N HIS A 290 -10.52 -6.73 -36.15
CA HIS A 290 -9.57 -5.78 -36.72
C HIS A 290 -10.33 -4.50 -37.10
N LEU A 291 -9.64 -3.36 -37.15
CA LEU A 291 -10.27 -2.09 -37.52
C LEU A 291 -9.36 -1.31 -38.46
N ASP A 292 -9.78 -1.24 -39.73
CA ASP A 292 -9.17 -0.41 -40.77
C ASP A 292 -9.91 0.93 -40.86
N PHE A 293 -9.30 2.01 -40.37
CA PHE A 293 -9.90 3.34 -40.44
C PHE A 293 -8.84 4.42 -40.70
N ALA A 294 -9.16 5.36 -41.60
CA ALA A 294 -8.28 6.46 -42.00
C ALA A 294 -6.85 6.06 -42.42
N GLY A 295 -6.66 4.84 -42.94
CA GLY A 295 -5.33 4.31 -43.33
C GLY A 295 -4.52 3.70 -42.18
N ILE A 296 -5.10 3.61 -40.98
CA ILE A 296 -4.52 2.94 -39.81
C ILE A 296 -5.15 1.54 -39.71
N HIS A 297 -4.30 0.50 -39.82
CA HIS A 297 -4.68 -0.89 -39.56
C HIS A 297 -4.42 -1.20 -38.08
N MET A 298 -5.49 -1.38 -37.30
CA MET A 298 -5.39 -1.76 -35.88
C MET A 298 -5.58 -3.28 -35.71
N ASP A 299 -4.55 -3.93 -35.16
CA ASP A 299 -4.59 -5.34 -34.79
C ASP A 299 -5.54 -5.60 -33.60
N SER A 300 -5.99 -6.85 -33.45
CA SER A 300 -6.89 -7.31 -32.38
C SER A 300 -6.40 -6.92 -30.99
N TYR A 301 -5.10 -7.07 -30.68
CA TYR A 301 -4.58 -6.63 -29.38
C TYR A 301 -4.71 -5.12 -29.18
N GLN A 302 -4.37 -4.32 -30.21
CA GLN A 302 -4.40 -2.86 -30.12
C GLN A 302 -5.83 -2.32 -29.95
N LEU A 303 -6.78 -2.88 -30.72
CA LEU A 303 -8.20 -2.61 -30.57
C LEU A 303 -8.69 -2.99 -29.17
N CYS A 304 -8.33 -4.18 -28.69
CA CYS A 304 -8.73 -4.64 -27.37
C CYS A 304 -8.12 -3.80 -26.23
N ALA A 305 -6.87 -3.33 -26.33
CA ALA A 305 -6.28 -2.44 -25.34
C ALA A 305 -6.99 -1.08 -25.24
N ILE A 306 -7.38 -0.51 -26.38
CA ILE A 306 -8.18 0.72 -26.43
C ILE A 306 -9.57 0.49 -25.81
N VAL A 307 -10.25 -0.60 -26.16
CA VAL A 307 -11.57 -0.93 -25.59
C VAL A 307 -11.48 -1.24 -24.09
N SER A 308 -10.49 -1.98 -23.63
CA SER A 308 -10.21 -2.23 -22.21
C SER A 308 -10.00 -0.93 -21.44
N THR A 309 -9.25 0.01 -22.02
CA THR A 309 -9.05 1.35 -21.45
C THR A 309 -10.35 2.14 -21.35
N LEU A 310 -11.21 2.09 -22.37
CA LEU A 310 -12.52 2.76 -22.35
C LEU A 310 -13.48 2.14 -21.32
N VAL A 311 -13.39 0.84 -21.05
CA VAL A 311 -14.16 0.17 -19.98
C VAL A 311 -13.61 0.50 -18.59
N ILE A 312 -12.29 0.60 -18.44
CA ILE A 312 -11.63 0.92 -17.16
C ILE A 312 -11.76 2.40 -16.79
N LEU A 313 -11.63 3.33 -17.74
CA LEU A 313 -11.55 4.77 -17.47
C LEU A 313 -12.69 5.33 -16.57
N PRO A 314 -13.97 4.98 -16.77
CA PRO A 314 -15.04 5.40 -15.86
C PRO A 314 -14.84 4.96 -14.41
N THR A 315 -14.20 3.82 -14.15
CA THR A 315 -13.97 3.31 -12.78
C THR A 315 -13.02 4.22 -11.99
N VAL A 316 -12.04 4.84 -12.66
CA VAL A 316 -11.07 5.78 -12.06
C VAL A 316 -11.70 7.15 -11.76
N TRP A 317 -12.78 7.48 -12.49
CA TRP A 317 -13.60 8.67 -12.27
C TRP A 317 -14.62 8.49 -11.11
N LEU A 318 -14.95 7.27 -10.70
CA LEU A 318 -15.86 7.02 -9.58
C LEU A 318 -15.23 7.41 -8.22
N ARG A 319 -15.51 8.63 -7.76
CA ARG A 319 -15.17 9.09 -6.39
C ARG A 319 -16.00 8.40 -5.28
N ASN A 320 -17.10 7.72 -5.60
CA ASN A 320 -18.01 7.12 -4.62
C ASN A 320 -17.54 5.72 -4.18
N LEU A 321 -16.66 5.70 -3.19
CA LEU A 321 -15.99 4.51 -2.64
C LEU A 321 -16.93 3.39 -2.20
N SER A 322 -18.13 3.73 -1.72
CA SER A 322 -19.16 2.74 -1.36
C SER A 322 -19.53 1.80 -2.51
N SER A 323 -19.52 2.29 -3.75
CA SER A 323 -19.75 1.44 -4.93
C SER A 323 -18.56 0.51 -5.22
N LEU A 324 -17.33 1.01 -5.05
CA LEU A 324 -16.11 0.22 -5.18
C LEU A 324 -16.04 -0.89 -4.11
N SER A 325 -16.58 -0.65 -2.90
CA SER A 325 -16.68 -1.65 -1.81
C SER A 325 -17.38 -2.94 -2.22
N TYR A 326 -18.48 -2.85 -2.98
CA TYR A 326 -19.16 -4.05 -3.50
C TYR A 326 -18.39 -4.73 -4.64
N ILE A 327 -17.61 -3.95 -5.40
CA ILE A 327 -16.86 -4.43 -6.57
C ILE A 327 -15.61 -5.22 -6.15
N SER A 328 -14.87 -4.81 -5.12
CA SER A 328 -13.64 -5.50 -4.68
C SER A 328 -13.90 -6.87 -4.01
N VAL A 329 -15.07 -7.04 -3.35
CA VAL A 329 -15.55 -8.37 -2.92
C VAL A 329 -15.65 -9.33 -4.11
N GLY A 330 -16.08 -8.80 -5.26
CA GLY A 330 -16.10 -9.53 -6.52
C GLY A 330 -14.71 -10.06 -6.89
N GLY A 331 -13.63 -9.28 -6.69
CA GLY A 331 -12.26 -9.68 -7.02
C GLY A 331 -11.79 -10.98 -6.37
N VAL A 332 -12.15 -11.24 -5.10
CA VAL A 332 -11.83 -12.51 -4.41
C VAL A 332 -12.63 -13.67 -4.99
N ILE A 333 -13.90 -13.43 -5.33
CA ILE A 333 -14.78 -14.43 -5.94
C ILE A 333 -14.29 -14.75 -7.36
N MET A 334 -13.89 -13.74 -8.14
CA MET A 334 -13.32 -13.89 -9.48
C MET A 334 -12.07 -14.77 -9.47
N LEU A 335 -11.14 -14.54 -8.54
CA LEU A 335 -9.96 -15.37 -8.34
C LEU A 335 -10.34 -16.85 -8.10
N VAL A 336 -11.25 -17.10 -7.16
CA VAL A 336 -11.70 -18.46 -6.82
C VAL A 336 -12.39 -19.14 -8.00
N VAL A 337 -13.23 -18.41 -8.75
CA VAL A 337 -13.89 -18.93 -9.96
C VAL A 337 -12.88 -19.31 -11.03
N VAL A 338 -11.85 -18.48 -11.29
CA VAL A 338 -10.79 -18.77 -12.27
C VAL A 338 -10.00 -20.04 -11.91
N VAL A 339 -9.67 -20.24 -10.63
CA VAL A 339 -9.02 -21.47 -10.15
C VAL A 339 -9.94 -22.69 -10.31
N ILE A 340 -11.24 -22.56 -9.97
CA ILE A 340 -12.22 -23.64 -10.17
C ILE A 340 -12.39 -23.98 -11.65
N CYS A 341 -12.42 -23.00 -12.55
CA CYS A 341 -12.50 -23.23 -13.99
C CYS A 341 -11.27 -23.98 -14.53
N LEU A 342 -10.04 -23.64 -14.08
CA LEU A 342 -8.84 -24.39 -14.46
C LEU A 342 -8.93 -25.86 -14.02
N LEU A 343 -9.28 -26.10 -12.76
CA LEU A 343 -9.42 -27.46 -12.21
C LEU A 343 -10.53 -28.25 -12.92
N TRP A 344 -11.65 -27.61 -13.25
CA TRP A 344 -12.73 -28.23 -14.00
C TRP A 344 -12.30 -28.63 -15.42
N VAL A 345 -11.59 -27.76 -16.13
CA VAL A 345 -11.09 -28.04 -17.49
C VAL A 345 -10.04 -29.16 -17.47
N GLY A 346 -9.18 -29.23 -16.46
CA GLY A 346 -8.20 -30.32 -16.30
C GLY A 346 -8.82 -31.67 -15.95
N VAL A 347 -9.74 -31.69 -14.98
CA VAL A 347 -10.28 -32.95 -14.40
C VAL A 347 -11.50 -33.48 -15.15
N ILE A 348 -12.43 -32.62 -15.57
CA ILE A 348 -13.76 -33.04 -16.09
C ILE A 348 -13.80 -33.02 -17.62
N ASN A 349 -13.08 -32.09 -18.26
CA ASN A 349 -13.10 -31.93 -19.72
C ASN A 349 -11.96 -32.69 -20.42
N GLU A 350 -11.31 -33.63 -19.72
CA GLU A 350 -10.26 -34.54 -20.22
C GLU A 350 -9.12 -33.89 -21.04
N VAL A 351 -8.75 -32.65 -20.72
CA VAL A 351 -7.47 -32.05 -21.19
C VAL A 351 -6.27 -32.88 -20.68
N GLY A 352 -6.44 -33.58 -19.56
CA GLY A 352 -5.47 -34.52 -19.03
C GLY A 352 -4.42 -33.87 -18.14
N PHE A 353 -3.71 -34.72 -17.41
CA PHE A 353 -2.54 -34.34 -16.64
C PHE A 353 -1.37 -35.19 -17.12
N HIS A 354 -0.48 -34.56 -17.88
CA HIS A 354 0.66 -35.18 -18.55
C HIS A 354 1.95 -34.62 -17.93
N PRO A 355 2.47 -35.22 -16.84
CA PRO A 355 3.64 -34.72 -16.12
C PRO A 355 4.92 -34.90 -16.96
N GLY A 356 5.20 -33.90 -17.80
CA GLY A 356 6.44 -33.74 -18.57
C GLY A 356 7.18 -32.45 -18.20
N GLY A 357 7.95 -31.91 -19.14
CA GLY A 357 8.70 -30.66 -18.95
C GLY A 357 10.04 -30.82 -18.21
N ARG A 358 10.77 -29.72 -18.07
CA ARG A 358 12.14 -29.70 -17.52
C ARG A 358 12.11 -29.84 -16.00
N VAL A 359 13.08 -30.60 -15.44
CA VAL A 359 13.26 -30.70 -13.98
C VAL A 359 13.70 -29.35 -13.40
N PHE A 360 14.60 -28.65 -14.09
CA PHE A 360 15.12 -27.33 -13.70
C PHE A 360 15.76 -26.66 -14.93
N ASP A 361 15.66 -25.34 -15.04
CA ASP A 361 16.35 -24.55 -16.07
C ASP A 361 17.08 -23.35 -15.43
N LEU A 362 18.42 -23.42 -15.45
CA LEU A 362 19.28 -22.39 -14.85
C LEU A 362 19.37 -21.11 -15.71
N ALA A 363 19.14 -21.19 -17.02
CA ALA A 363 19.29 -20.04 -17.90
C ALA A 363 18.12 -19.05 -17.77
N LYS A 364 16.92 -19.58 -17.47
CA LYS A 364 15.68 -18.82 -17.35
C LYS A 364 15.20 -18.58 -15.91
N LEU A 365 15.86 -19.20 -14.94
CA LEU A 365 15.71 -18.97 -13.50
C LEU A 365 15.55 -17.47 -13.12
N PRO A 366 16.29 -16.49 -13.71
CA PRO A 366 16.08 -15.07 -13.40
C PRO A 366 14.70 -14.51 -13.75
N LEU A 367 14.09 -14.97 -14.85
CA LEU A 367 12.72 -14.59 -15.24
C LEU A 367 11.72 -15.16 -14.23
N THR A 368 11.90 -16.43 -13.86
CA THR A 368 11.10 -17.13 -12.84
C THR A 368 11.22 -16.49 -11.45
N ILE A 369 12.39 -15.96 -11.07
CA ILE A 369 12.57 -15.13 -9.87
C ILE A 369 11.67 -13.89 -9.93
N GLY A 370 11.65 -13.18 -11.07
CA GLY A 370 10.77 -12.04 -11.26
C GLY A 370 9.29 -12.41 -11.08
N LEU A 371 8.83 -13.45 -11.78
CA LEU A 371 7.44 -13.93 -11.72
C LEU A 371 7.02 -14.31 -10.29
N TYR A 372 7.80 -15.13 -9.58
CA TYR A 372 7.45 -15.52 -8.20
C TYR A 372 7.64 -14.41 -7.16
N SER A 373 8.49 -13.43 -7.41
CA SER A 373 8.56 -12.21 -6.59
C SER A 373 7.27 -11.41 -6.72
N PHE A 374 6.78 -11.20 -7.95
CA PHE A 374 5.52 -10.49 -8.22
C PHE A 374 4.33 -11.14 -7.50
N CYS A 375 4.27 -12.48 -7.45
CA CYS A 375 3.25 -13.23 -6.70
C CYS A 375 3.17 -12.89 -5.20
N TYR A 376 4.21 -12.28 -4.61
CA TYR A 376 4.26 -11.92 -3.19
C TYR A 376 4.43 -10.40 -2.95
N GLY A 377 4.24 -9.56 -3.98
CA GLY A 377 4.27 -8.11 -3.87
C GLY A 377 3.02 -7.56 -3.17
N SER A 378 3.11 -7.33 -1.86
CA SER A 378 2.00 -6.77 -1.06
C SER A 378 2.44 -5.89 0.11
N HIS A 379 3.73 -5.65 0.30
CA HIS A 379 4.24 -4.89 1.47
C HIS A 379 3.84 -3.41 1.43
N SER A 380 3.47 -2.91 0.25
CA SER A 380 2.84 -1.60 0.04
C SER A 380 1.54 -1.40 0.81
N VAL A 381 0.76 -2.46 1.07
CA VAL A 381 -0.55 -2.40 1.76
C VAL A 381 -0.52 -2.91 3.20
N PHE A 382 0.59 -3.54 3.62
CA PHE A 382 0.71 -4.17 4.94
C PHE A 382 0.61 -3.21 6.14
N PRO A 383 1.10 -1.95 6.11
CA PRO A 383 0.91 -1.00 7.20
C PRO A 383 -0.55 -0.60 7.43
N ASP A 384 -1.31 -0.51 6.35
CA ASP A 384 -2.71 -0.07 6.36
C ASP A 384 -3.63 -1.24 6.75
N ILE A 385 -3.31 -2.46 6.31
CA ILE A 385 -3.89 -3.71 6.87
C ILE A 385 -3.58 -3.81 8.38
N TYR A 386 -2.37 -3.49 8.83
CA TYR A 386 -2.02 -3.49 10.26
C TYR A 386 -2.81 -2.42 11.06
N SER A 387 -2.86 -1.20 10.55
CA SER A 387 -3.48 -0.04 11.22
C SER A 387 -5.01 -0.12 11.27
N SER A 388 -5.64 -0.85 10.33
CA SER A 388 -7.09 -1.08 10.30
C SER A 388 -7.57 -2.27 11.15
N MET A 389 -6.67 -3.04 11.76
CA MET A 389 -7.04 -4.19 12.60
C MET A 389 -7.67 -3.80 13.94
N LYS A 390 -8.68 -4.57 14.36
CA LYS A 390 -9.22 -4.50 15.73
C LYS A 390 -8.22 -4.93 16.82
N GLU A 391 -7.36 -5.91 16.53
CA GLU A 391 -6.39 -6.43 17.51
C GLU A 391 -5.01 -6.65 16.86
N PRO A 392 -4.17 -5.60 16.70
CA PRO A 392 -2.96 -5.64 15.89
C PRO A 392 -1.88 -6.66 16.34
N SER A 393 -1.94 -7.15 17.59
CA SER A 393 -1.11 -8.26 18.07
C SER A 393 -1.28 -9.54 17.24
N GLN A 394 -2.44 -9.74 16.61
CA GLN A 394 -2.76 -10.92 15.79
C GLN A 394 -2.13 -10.86 14.37
N PHE A 395 -1.59 -9.72 13.93
CA PHE A 395 -1.08 -9.53 12.56
C PHE A 395 -0.06 -10.59 12.09
N PRO A 396 0.89 -11.07 12.91
CA PRO A 396 1.81 -12.15 12.49
C PRO A 396 1.07 -13.47 12.18
N SER A 397 -0.02 -13.77 12.88
CA SER A 397 -0.86 -14.94 12.58
C SER A 397 -1.62 -14.75 11.26
N ILE A 398 -2.12 -13.54 11.00
CA ILE A 398 -2.76 -13.20 9.72
C ILE A 398 -1.79 -13.34 8.55
N LEU A 399 -0.57 -12.81 8.67
CA LEU A 399 0.45 -12.99 7.63
C LEU A 399 0.76 -14.48 7.40
N VAL A 400 1.06 -15.25 8.45
CA VAL A 400 1.38 -16.69 8.31
C VAL A 400 0.24 -17.46 7.64
N ILE A 401 -1.02 -17.23 8.03
CA ILE A 401 -2.18 -17.86 7.39
C ILE A 401 -2.29 -17.44 5.92
N SER A 402 -2.20 -16.15 5.63
CA SER A 402 -2.44 -15.61 4.29
C SER A 402 -1.33 -16.00 3.30
N PHE A 403 -0.06 -15.93 3.71
CA PHE A 403 1.07 -16.42 2.93
C PHE A 403 1.02 -17.94 2.71
N SER A 404 0.59 -18.72 3.70
CA SER A 404 0.40 -20.17 3.54
C SER A 404 -0.72 -20.48 2.54
N THR A 405 -1.86 -19.78 2.64
CA THR A 405 -2.98 -19.94 1.69
C THR A 405 -2.56 -19.54 0.27
N ALA A 406 -1.85 -18.41 0.10
CA ALA A 406 -1.32 -17.99 -1.18
C ALA A 406 -0.34 -19.02 -1.76
N PHE A 407 0.59 -19.54 -0.96
CA PHE A 407 1.53 -20.59 -1.39
C PHE A 407 0.81 -21.85 -1.89
N PHE A 408 -0.21 -22.35 -1.18
CA PHE A 408 -0.96 -23.53 -1.63
C PHE A 408 -1.79 -23.26 -2.88
N LEU A 409 -2.41 -22.08 -3.02
CA LEU A 409 -3.14 -21.69 -4.24
C LEU A 409 -2.19 -21.58 -5.44
N TYR A 410 -1.07 -20.88 -5.29
CA TYR A 410 -0.07 -20.71 -6.35
C TYR A 410 0.56 -22.03 -6.77
N THR A 411 0.92 -22.89 -5.81
CA THR A 411 1.49 -24.21 -6.07
C THR A 411 0.46 -25.13 -6.74
N GLY A 412 -0.79 -25.12 -6.28
CA GLY A 412 -1.87 -25.90 -6.89
C GLY A 412 -2.14 -25.51 -8.33
N VAL A 413 -2.28 -24.20 -8.62
CA VAL A 413 -2.45 -23.69 -9.98
C VAL A 413 -1.24 -23.98 -10.86
N ALA A 414 -0.02 -23.78 -10.34
CA ALA A 414 1.22 -24.05 -11.07
C ALA A 414 1.33 -25.51 -11.50
N ILE A 415 1.13 -26.45 -10.55
CA ILE A 415 1.18 -27.89 -10.82
C ILE A 415 0.08 -28.29 -11.83
N CYS A 416 -1.16 -27.83 -11.63
CA CYS A 416 -2.27 -28.20 -12.52
C CYS A 416 -2.07 -27.63 -13.93
N GLY A 417 -1.85 -26.32 -14.06
CA GLY A 417 -1.69 -25.67 -15.37
C GLY A 417 -0.49 -26.17 -16.16
N PHE A 418 0.66 -26.41 -15.49
CA PHE A 418 1.83 -26.94 -16.19
C PHE A 418 1.68 -28.43 -16.52
N SER A 419 0.99 -29.22 -15.69
CA SER A 419 0.65 -30.61 -16.03
C SER A 419 -0.38 -30.74 -17.16
N MET A 420 -1.23 -29.73 -17.36
CA MET A 420 -2.23 -29.71 -18.46
C MET A 420 -1.64 -29.27 -19.80
N PHE A 421 -0.72 -28.30 -19.80
CA PHE A 421 -0.25 -27.63 -21.03
C PHE A 421 1.25 -27.78 -21.31
N GLY A 422 2.07 -28.21 -20.35
CA GLY A 422 3.51 -28.42 -20.49
C GLY A 422 4.25 -27.22 -21.09
N ASP A 423 5.18 -27.47 -22.02
CA ASP A 423 5.95 -26.42 -22.70
C ASP A 423 5.09 -25.46 -23.55
N ALA A 424 3.81 -25.78 -23.79
CA ALA A 424 2.88 -24.90 -24.49
C ALA A 424 2.23 -23.82 -23.59
N VAL A 425 2.49 -23.82 -22.27
CA VAL A 425 2.01 -22.73 -21.37
C VAL A 425 2.44 -21.35 -21.90
N LYS A 426 1.46 -20.45 -22.02
CA LYS A 426 1.64 -19.02 -22.29
C LYS A 426 1.82 -18.24 -20.97
N PRO A 427 2.29 -16.97 -21.00
CA PRO A 427 2.44 -16.15 -19.80
C PRO A 427 1.19 -16.03 -18.90
N GLN A 428 0.00 -16.23 -19.47
CA GLN A 428 -1.26 -16.37 -18.76
C GLN A 428 -1.90 -17.72 -19.10
N PHE A 429 -2.18 -18.57 -18.11
CA PHE A 429 -2.75 -19.90 -18.40
C PHE A 429 -4.16 -19.85 -19.00
N THR A 430 -4.92 -18.76 -18.82
CA THR A 430 -6.25 -18.61 -19.43
C THR A 430 -6.20 -18.60 -20.95
N LEU A 431 -5.11 -18.09 -21.53
CA LEU A 431 -4.85 -18.09 -22.98
C LEU A 431 -4.52 -19.49 -23.52
N ASN A 432 -4.39 -20.51 -22.66
CA ASN A 432 -4.26 -21.92 -23.03
C ASN A 432 -5.59 -22.72 -22.91
N LEU A 433 -6.62 -22.17 -22.26
CA LEU A 433 -7.87 -22.91 -22.03
C LEU A 433 -8.61 -23.13 -23.37
N PRO A 434 -9.02 -24.37 -23.72
CA PRO A 434 -9.70 -24.63 -24.99
C PRO A 434 -11.05 -23.90 -25.07
N THR A 435 -11.24 -23.11 -26.12
CA THR A 435 -12.43 -22.25 -26.33
C THR A 435 -13.74 -23.02 -26.53
N THR A 436 -13.66 -24.34 -26.73
CA THR A 436 -14.82 -25.25 -26.86
C THR A 436 -15.61 -25.44 -25.56
N PHE A 437 -15.03 -25.14 -24.39
CA PHE A 437 -15.66 -25.40 -23.10
C PHE A 437 -16.22 -24.14 -22.45
N THR A 438 -17.43 -24.25 -21.87
CA THR A 438 -18.10 -23.16 -21.14
C THR A 438 -17.25 -22.65 -19.97
N ALA A 439 -16.56 -23.53 -19.24
CA ALA A 439 -15.65 -23.17 -18.16
C ALA A 439 -14.48 -22.28 -18.63
N SER A 440 -13.97 -22.49 -19.85
CA SER A 440 -12.94 -21.63 -20.46
C SER A 440 -13.46 -20.23 -20.76
N GLY A 441 -14.67 -20.14 -21.33
CA GLY A 441 -15.34 -18.86 -21.59
C GLY A 441 -15.64 -18.07 -20.31
N VAL A 442 -16.05 -18.77 -19.25
CA VAL A 442 -16.24 -18.17 -17.91
C VAL A 442 -14.90 -17.67 -17.36
N ALA A 443 -13.82 -18.46 -17.44
CA ALA A 443 -12.50 -18.03 -16.97
C ALA A 443 -11.99 -16.77 -17.70
N ALA A 444 -12.11 -16.74 -19.04
CA ALA A 444 -11.72 -15.58 -19.84
C ALA A 444 -12.53 -14.32 -19.47
N LEU A 445 -13.86 -14.42 -19.38
CA LEU A 445 -14.73 -13.32 -18.94
C LEU A 445 -14.37 -12.82 -17.53
N VAL A 446 -14.09 -13.73 -16.60
CA VAL A 446 -13.76 -13.38 -15.22
C VAL A 446 -12.38 -12.72 -15.10
N VAL A 447 -11.39 -13.15 -15.90
CA VAL A 447 -10.10 -12.44 -15.98
C VAL A 447 -10.26 -11.06 -16.61
N VAL A 448 -11.06 -10.89 -17.68
CA VAL A 448 -11.37 -9.58 -18.28
C VAL A 448 -12.08 -8.64 -17.28
N LEU A 449 -12.97 -9.17 -16.42
CA LEU A 449 -13.65 -8.38 -15.38
C LEU A 449 -12.78 -8.07 -14.16
N THR A 450 -11.68 -8.80 -13.92
CA THR A 450 -10.85 -8.63 -12.72
C THR A 450 -10.17 -7.24 -12.65
N PRO A 451 -9.54 -6.71 -13.72
CA PRO A 451 -9.04 -5.34 -13.80
C PRO A 451 -10.09 -4.28 -13.47
N VAL A 452 -11.32 -4.43 -13.97
CA VAL A 452 -12.43 -3.50 -13.69
C VAL A 452 -12.70 -3.36 -12.18
N SER A 453 -12.36 -4.39 -11.38
CA SER A 453 -12.47 -4.36 -9.92
C SER A 453 -11.26 -3.84 -9.15
N LYS A 454 -10.03 -4.07 -9.65
CA LYS A 454 -8.77 -3.76 -8.94
C LYS A 454 -8.04 -2.52 -9.46
N TYR A 455 -8.24 -2.12 -10.72
CA TYR A 455 -7.47 -1.06 -11.37
C TYR A 455 -7.67 0.31 -10.71
N ALA A 456 -8.93 0.74 -10.53
CA ALA A 456 -9.22 2.05 -9.92
C ALA A 456 -8.64 2.17 -8.51
N LEU A 457 -8.75 1.12 -7.71
CA LEU A 457 -8.19 1.04 -6.36
C LEU A 457 -6.66 1.18 -6.39
N THR A 458 -6.00 0.42 -7.25
CA THR A 458 -4.54 0.42 -7.40
C THR A 458 -4.01 1.78 -7.90
N LEU A 459 -4.77 2.49 -8.74
CA LEU A 459 -4.37 3.79 -9.27
C LEU A 459 -4.68 4.96 -8.31
N ILE A 460 -5.62 4.82 -7.36
CA ILE A 460 -5.99 5.90 -6.42
C ILE A 460 -4.78 6.44 -5.62
N PRO A 461 -3.89 5.61 -5.03
CA PRO A 461 -2.67 6.09 -4.38
C PRO A 461 -1.75 6.92 -5.28
N VAL A 462 -1.53 6.46 -6.51
CA VAL A 462 -0.68 7.19 -7.48
C VAL A 462 -1.33 8.53 -7.87
N ALA A 463 -2.65 8.52 -8.12
CA ALA A 463 -3.40 9.72 -8.45
C ALA A 463 -3.41 10.74 -7.30
N PHE A 464 -3.65 10.32 -6.06
CA PHE A 464 -3.61 11.18 -4.88
C PHE A 464 -2.19 11.69 -4.57
N GLY A 465 -1.16 10.85 -4.73
CA GLY A 465 0.24 11.28 -4.64
C GLY A 465 0.61 12.39 -5.63
N LEU A 466 0.08 12.36 -6.86
CA LEU A 466 0.24 13.44 -7.84
C LEU A 466 -0.68 14.64 -7.55
N GLU A 467 -1.92 14.43 -7.10
CA GLU A 467 -2.83 15.50 -6.67
C GLU A 467 -2.27 16.28 -5.45
N ASP A 468 -1.37 15.68 -4.65
CA ASP A 468 -0.58 16.33 -3.55
C ASP A 468 0.59 17.19 -4.02
N LEU A 469 1.09 17.02 -5.25
CA LEU A 469 2.16 17.87 -5.79
C LEU A 469 1.63 19.19 -6.38
N LEU A 470 0.30 19.39 -6.41
CA LEU A 470 -0.33 20.62 -6.91
C LEU A 470 -0.30 21.74 -5.86
N PRO A 471 0.42 22.86 -6.10
CA PRO A 471 0.71 23.87 -5.07
C PRO A 471 -0.46 24.82 -4.72
N SER A 472 -1.67 24.62 -5.25
CA SER A 472 -2.82 25.47 -4.89
C SER A 472 -4.17 24.75 -4.86
N SER A 473 -5.04 25.21 -3.97
CA SER A 473 -6.44 24.76 -3.85
C SER A 473 -7.27 25.00 -5.12
N ARG A 474 -6.88 25.97 -5.96
CA ARG A 474 -7.51 26.23 -7.27
C ARG A 474 -7.06 25.22 -8.34
N LEU A 475 -5.82 24.74 -8.26
CA LEU A 475 -5.33 23.63 -9.08
C LEU A 475 -5.94 22.29 -8.64
N ARG A 476 -6.20 22.08 -7.34
CA ARG A 476 -6.97 20.93 -6.81
C ARG A 476 -8.48 21.03 -7.11
N SER A 477 -8.85 21.43 -8.33
CA SER A 477 -10.23 21.42 -8.81
C SER A 477 -10.63 20.02 -9.29
N TYR A 478 -11.94 19.74 -9.30
CA TYR A 478 -12.49 18.46 -9.77
C TYR A 478 -12.02 18.11 -11.19
N GLY A 479 -11.99 19.10 -12.10
CA GLY A 479 -11.56 18.92 -13.49
C GLY A 479 -10.08 18.54 -13.63
N VAL A 480 -9.19 19.15 -12.84
CA VAL A 480 -7.75 18.82 -12.86
C VAL A 480 -7.48 17.44 -12.25
N SER A 481 -8.17 17.07 -11.17
CA SER A 481 -8.12 15.71 -10.62
C SER A 481 -8.57 14.66 -11.65
N MET A 482 -9.65 14.93 -12.39
CA MET A 482 -10.09 14.07 -13.50
C MET A 482 -9.07 14.04 -14.66
N LEU A 483 -8.45 15.17 -15.00
CA LEU A 483 -7.42 15.24 -16.03
C LEU A 483 -6.21 14.38 -15.65
N ILE A 484 -5.66 14.52 -14.44
CA ILE A 484 -4.52 13.72 -13.95
C ILE A 484 -4.85 12.22 -14.00
N ARG A 485 -6.03 11.82 -13.52
CA ARG A 485 -6.51 10.43 -13.58
C ARG A 485 -6.62 9.90 -15.01
N THR A 486 -7.09 10.73 -15.94
CA THR A 486 -7.24 10.38 -17.35
C THR A 486 -5.88 10.31 -18.06
N MET A 487 -4.94 11.19 -17.72
CA MET A 487 -3.56 11.14 -18.24
C MET A 487 -2.81 9.91 -17.72
N LEU A 488 -2.97 9.54 -16.44
CA LEU A 488 -2.43 8.29 -15.87
C LEU A 488 -2.96 7.05 -16.59
N VAL A 489 -4.26 7.01 -16.92
CA VAL A 489 -4.87 5.92 -17.70
C VAL A 489 -4.38 5.94 -19.16
N GLY A 490 -4.16 7.11 -19.74
CA GLY A 490 -3.55 7.24 -21.08
C GLY A 490 -2.09 6.76 -21.11
N SER A 491 -1.32 7.02 -20.05
CA SER A 491 0.09 6.60 -19.98
C SER A 491 0.25 5.11 -19.70
N THR A 492 -0.67 4.46 -18.96
CA THR A 492 -0.65 2.99 -18.85
C THR A 492 -1.01 2.33 -20.17
N LEU A 493 -1.98 2.86 -20.93
CA LEU A 493 -2.29 2.39 -22.29
C LEU A 493 -1.09 2.54 -23.23
N ALA A 494 -0.38 3.67 -23.19
CA ALA A 494 0.82 3.87 -24.00
C ALA A 494 1.91 2.81 -23.73
N ILE A 495 2.09 2.41 -22.47
CA ILE A 495 3.03 1.33 -22.10
C ILE A 495 2.48 -0.03 -22.54
N ALA A 496 1.20 -0.32 -22.30
CA ALA A 496 0.58 -1.59 -22.70
C ALA A 496 0.55 -1.81 -24.23
N LEU A 497 0.50 -0.74 -25.03
CA LEU A 497 0.60 -0.80 -26.50
C LEU A 497 2.04 -0.90 -27.01
N THR A 498 3.04 -0.45 -26.26
CA THR A 498 4.46 -0.49 -26.67
C THR A 498 5.20 -1.73 -26.15
N VAL A 499 4.74 -2.32 -25.06
CA VAL A 499 5.37 -3.49 -24.40
C VAL A 499 4.30 -4.54 -24.03
N PRO A 500 3.66 -5.21 -25.00
CA PRO A 500 2.52 -6.12 -24.81
C PRO A 500 2.95 -7.52 -24.28
N TYR A 501 3.92 -7.57 -23.37
CA TYR A 501 4.62 -8.81 -22.99
C TYR A 501 4.41 -9.16 -21.51
N PHE A 502 3.18 -9.50 -21.12
CA PHE A 502 2.74 -9.84 -19.75
C PHE A 502 3.83 -10.55 -18.91
N GLY A 503 4.35 -11.70 -19.37
CA GLY A 503 5.35 -12.47 -18.63
C GLY A 503 6.67 -11.72 -18.37
N SER A 504 7.14 -10.92 -19.32
CA SER A 504 8.37 -10.14 -19.20
C SER A 504 8.17 -8.86 -18.39
N VAL A 505 6.99 -8.20 -18.51
CA VAL A 505 6.64 -7.02 -17.73
C VAL A 505 6.40 -7.39 -16.26
N MET A 506 5.63 -8.44 -15.98
CA MET A 506 5.48 -9.00 -14.62
C MET A 506 6.82 -9.37 -13.99
N ALA A 507 7.72 -10.03 -14.75
CA ALA A 507 9.04 -10.39 -14.26
C ALA A 507 9.92 -9.15 -13.97
N LEU A 508 9.82 -8.10 -14.78
CA LEU A 508 10.50 -6.81 -14.53
C LEU A 508 9.98 -6.14 -13.26
N ILE A 509 8.66 -6.06 -13.06
CA ILE A 509 8.04 -5.48 -11.85
C ILE A 509 8.46 -6.28 -10.61
N GLY A 510 8.38 -7.60 -10.68
CA GLY A 510 8.73 -8.50 -9.58
C GLY A 510 10.22 -8.47 -9.22
N SER A 511 11.11 -8.43 -10.22
CA SER A 511 12.56 -8.36 -9.97
C SER A 511 13.04 -6.97 -9.55
N LEU A 512 12.48 -5.88 -10.07
CA LEU A 512 12.91 -4.54 -9.71
C LEU A 512 12.15 -4.01 -8.49
N LEU A 513 10.86 -3.75 -8.66
CA LEU A 513 10.06 -2.97 -7.71
C LEU A 513 9.72 -3.81 -6.46
N VAL A 514 9.27 -5.06 -6.65
CA VAL A 514 8.91 -5.92 -5.51
C VAL A 514 10.13 -6.34 -4.69
N MET A 515 11.31 -6.54 -5.29
CA MET A 515 12.55 -6.78 -4.52
C MET A 515 12.92 -5.59 -3.65
N LEU A 516 12.76 -4.36 -4.16
CA LEU A 516 12.98 -3.15 -3.37
C LEU A 516 11.97 -3.04 -2.23
N VAL A 517 10.66 -3.11 -2.53
CA VAL A 517 9.56 -2.91 -1.57
C VAL A 517 9.43 -4.04 -0.56
N SER A 518 9.64 -5.30 -0.97
CA SER A 518 9.30 -6.46 -0.15
C SER A 518 10.50 -7.15 0.50
N LEU A 519 11.73 -6.97 -0.02
CA LEU A 519 12.95 -7.57 0.57
C LEU A 519 13.91 -6.52 1.13
N ILE A 520 14.30 -5.53 0.32
CA ILE A 520 15.41 -4.63 0.64
C ILE A 520 14.98 -3.56 1.66
N LEU A 521 13.93 -2.80 1.35
CA LEU A 521 13.47 -1.68 2.19
C LEU A 521 13.01 -2.08 3.61
N PRO A 522 12.26 -3.17 3.84
CA PRO A 522 11.87 -3.57 5.19
C PRO A 522 13.08 -3.90 6.07
N CYS A 523 14.09 -4.58 5.50
CA CYS A 523 15.33 -4.93 6.21
C CYS A 523 16.18 -3.68 6.50
N ALA A 524 16.33 -2.79 5.52
CA ALA A 524 17.10 -1.55 5.68
C ALA A 524 16.48 -0.63 6.76
N CYS A 525 15.16 -0.41 6.71
CA CYS A 525 14.44 0.35 7.73
C CYS A 525 14.53 -0.31 9.11
N TYR A 526 14.33 -1.63 9.21
CA TYR A 526 14.35 -2.33 10.49
C TYR A 526 15.72 -2.28 11.20
N ILE A 527 16.82 -2.47 10.46
CA ILE A 527 18.19 -2.28 11.02
C ILE A 527 18.37 -0.86 11.54
N ARG A 528 17.96 0.13 10.74
CA ARG A 528 18.21 1.55 11.00
C ARG A 528 17.40 2.09 12.19
N ILE A 529 16.10 1.83 12.21
CA ILE A 529 15.16 2.25 13.27
C ILE A 529 15.51 1.58 14.61
N SER A 530 15.96 0.33 14.59
CA SER A 530 16.26 -0.42 15.82
C SER A 530 17.48 0.10 16.60
N GLY A 531 18.25 1.06 16.07
CA GLY A 531 19.21 1.86 16.84
C GLY A 531 20.26 1.06 17.61
N GLY A 532 20.77 -0.03 17.02
CA GLY A 532 21.77 -0.90 17.67
C GLY A 532 21.22 -1.89 18.72
N LYS A 533 19.90 -1.93 18.96
CA LYS A 533 19.26 -2.87 19.90
C LYS A 533 19.10 -4.31 19.34
N LEU A 534 19.60 -4.57 18.13
CA LEU A 534 19.47 -5.86 17.45
C LEU A 534 20.58 -6.84 17.82
N THR A 535 20.24 -8.13 17.82
CA THR A 535 21.24 -9.19 17.89
C THR A 535 22.01 -9.30 16.57
N ASN A 536 23.28 -9.72 16.63
CA ASN A 536 24.10 -9.97 15.44
C ASN A 536 23.43 -10.94 14.45
N LEU A 537 22.64 -11.90 14.93
CA LEU A 537 21.86 -12.81 14.10
C LEU A 537 20.76 -12.09 13.30
N GLN A 538 20.00 -11.19 13.92
CA GLN A 538 18.98 -10.40 13.24
C GLN A 538 19.59 -9.48 12.18
N ILE A 539 20.71 -8.83 12.50
CA ILE A 539 21.45 -8.00 11.53
C ILE A 539 21.92 -8.86 10.36
N ALA A 540 22.58 -10.00 10.62
CA ALA A 540 23.08 -10.90 9.58
C ALA A 540 21.95 -11.42 8.66
N VAL A 541 20.80 -11.84 9.21
CA VAL A 541 19.63 -12.27 8.43
C VAL A 541 19.11 -11.14 7.54
N CYS A 542 18.97 -9.92 8.08
CA CYS A 542 18.52 -8.76 7.30
C CYS A 542 19.53 -8.40 6.20
N THR A 543 20.83 -8.44 6.48
CA THR A 543 21.90 -8.21 5.48
C THR A 543 21.88 -9.26 4.39
N VAL A 544 21.70 -10.55 4.72
CA VAL A 544 21.57 -11.62 3.72
C VAL A 544 20.34 -11.42 2.84
N ILE A 545 19.18 -11.06 3.41
CA ILE A 545 17.96 -10.78 2.62
C ILE A 545 18.17 -9.58 1.68
N MET A 546 18.83 -8.50 2.13
CA MET A 546 19.16 -7.36 1.27
C MET A 546 20.12 -7.72 0.14
N VAL A 547 21.17 -8.51 0.41
CA VAL A 547 22.14 -8.95 -0.61
C VAL A 547 21.50 -9.90 -1.63
N VAL A 548 20.70 -10.87 -1.18
CA VAL A 548 19.94 -11.76 -2.06
C VAL A 548 18.93 -10.97 -2.89
N GLY A 549 18.17 -10.06 -2.28
CA GLY A 549 17.24 -9.19 -2.99
C GLY A 549 17.92 -8.34 -4.06
N LEU A 550 19.09 -7.74 -3.76
CA LEU A 550 19.86 -6.95 -4.71
C LEU A 550 20.39 -7.79 -5.88
N LEU A 551 20.95 -8.98 -5.61
CA LEU A 551 21.43 -9.89 -6.65
C LEU A 551 20.29 -10.40 -7.55
N CYS A 552 19.19 -10.85 -6.96
CA CYS A 552 17.97 -11.23 -7.67
C CYS A 552 17.39 -10.07 -8.49
N SER A 553 17.47 -8.84 -7.97
CA SER A 553 16.99 -7.65 -8.67
C SER A 553 17.83 -7.34 -9.91
N ILE A 554 19.15 -7.24 -9.77
CA ILE A 554 20.06 -6.97 -10.89
C ILE A 554 19.92 -8.04 -11.99
N VAL A 555 19.99 -9.33 -11.61
CA VAL A 555 20.00 -10.43 -12.58
C VAL A 555 18.62 -10.66 -13.19
N GLY A 556 17.54 -10.54 -12.41
CA GLY A 556 16.17 -10.64 -12.88
C GLY A 556 15.77 -9.48 -13.79
N THR A 557 16.13 -8.24 -13.44
CA THR A 557 15.86 -7.05 -14.26
C THR A 557 16.61 -7.09 -15.58
N TYR A 558 17.90 -7.48 -15.58
CA TYR A 558 18.66 -7.70 -16.81
C TYR A 558 17.99 -8.75 -17.71
N SER A 559 17.62 -9.90 -17.14
CA SER A 559 16.97 -10.97 -17.89
C SER A 559 15.61 -10.54 -18.46
N ALA A 560 14.77 -9.87 -17.66
CA ALA A 560 13.48 -9.36 -18.12
C ALA A 560 13.65 -8.37 -19.28
N ILE A 561 14.60 -7.43 -19.19
CA ILE A 561 14.89 -6.48 -20.27
C ILE A 561 15.38 -7.21 -21.54
N THR A 562 16.23 -8.24 -21.43
CA THR A 562 16.63 -9.02 -22.62
C THR A 562 15.45 -9.77 -23.25
N ASN A 563 14.50 -10.27 -22.45
CA ASN A 563 13.25 -10.90 -22.93
C ASN A 563 12.16 -9.88 -23.36
N LEU A 564 12.49 -8.58 -23.42
CA LEU A 564 11.69 -7.53 -24.05
C LEU A 564 12.30 -7.05 -25.38
N GLN A 565 13.50 -7.53 -25.72
CA GLN A 565 14.26 -7.17 -26.94
C GLN A 565 14.39 -8.34 -27.93
N SER A 566 13.94 -9.54 -27.54
CA SER A 566 13.98 -10.80 -28.29
C SER A 566 12.62 -11.18 -28.88
#